data_AF-A0A9X3NVL7-F1
#
_entry.id   AF-A0A9X3NVL7-F1
#
_cell.length_a   1.000
_cell.length_b   1.000
_cell.length_c   1.000
_cell.angle_alpha   90.00
_cell.angle_beta   90.00
_cell.angle_gamma   90.00
#
_symmetry.space_group_name_H-M   'P 1'
#
loop_
_entity.id
_entity.type
_entity.pdbx_description
1 polymer ?
#
loop_
_entity_poly.entity_id
_entity_poly.type
_entity_poly.pdbx_seq_one_letter_code
_entity_poly.pdbx_strand_id
1 'polypeptide(L)'
;PSTYDYRRAARDALHFSKLIDRFVQNLRRVAGFDVQYFATVEPQRRLAPHLHMATRGTGPRAELRQIAAATYHQVWWPPADTVVYDGANLPVWDEDATTYVDPRTGEVLPTWDEALDALDADPDAEPMHVVRFGPQVDAKGVLAGSADADRCVRYLAKYLTKDIAECHAVETDAQARHVERLVEALRFEPCSPRCANWLRYGIQPDNPKPGMVPGYCRSKAHRREHLGYAGRRVLVSRKWSGKTMADHKADRLTWVLNALGVRPGEEGQDHAAQQPPALASVASGNHAWELARPTDPDVPPREHRLLRAVGEALKRRAQLDAARQSGLSASSEGRAA
;
A
#
# COMPACT_ATOMS: atom_id res chain seq x y z
N PRO A 1 1.40 -30.31 -6.10
CA PRO A 1 0.77 -29.16 -6.81
C PRO A 1 -0.64 -29.46 -7.32
N SER A 2 -0.89 -30.63 -7.90
CA SER A 2 -2.20 -31.01 -8.47
C SER A 2 -3.38 -30.95 -7.51
N THR A 3 -3.16 -31.17 -6.21
CA THR A 3 -4.20 -31.17 -5.17
C THR A 3 -4.35 -29.83 -4.43
N TYR A 4 -3.58 -28.80 -4.82
CA TYR A 4 -3.64 -27.50 -4.16
C TYR A 4 -4.76 -26.65 -4.75
N ASP A 5 -5.59 -26.07 -3.88
CA ASP A 5 -6.67 -25.17 -4.28
C ASP A 5 -6.11 -23.77 -4.59
N TYR A 6 -5.69 -23.59 -5.84
CA TYR A 6 -5.14 -22.31 -6.32
C TYR A 6 -6.18 -21.21 -6.42
N ARG A 7 -7.45 -21.55 -6.68
CA ARG A 7 -8.56 -20.59 -6.72
C ARG A 7 -8.75 -19.96 -5.34
N ARG A 8 -8.89 -20.80 -4.32
CA ARG A 8 -9.01 -20.34 -2.93
C ARG A 8 -7.78 -19.56 -2.49
N ALA A 9 -6.57 -20.02 -2.83
CA ALA A 9 -5.34 -19.30 -2.50
C ALA A 9 -5.25 -17.92 -3.19
N ALA A 10 -5.70 -17.81 -4.44
CA ALA A 10 -5.76 -16.55 -5.17
C ALA A 10 -6.76 -15.59 -4.51
N ARG A 11 -7.99 -16.06 -4.21
CA ARG A 11 -9.00 -15.27 -3.48
C ARG A 11 -8.51 -14.84 -2.09
N ASP A 12 -7.90 -15.75 -1.33
CA ASP A 12 -7.28 -15.43 -0.04
C ASP A 12 -6.25 -14.30 -0.17
N ALA A 13 -5.38 -14.34 -1.19
CA ALA A 13 -4.38 -13.31 -1.43
C ALA A 13 -4.98 -11.95 -1.84
N LEU A 14 -5.97 -11.96 -2.75
CA LEU A 14 -6.68 -10.77 -3.22
C LEU A 14 -7.37 -10.03 -2.06
N HIS A 15 -7.97 -10.78 -1.14
CA HIS A 15 -8.77 -10.23 -0.04
C HIS A 15 -8.02 -10.09 1.29
N PHE A 16 -6.75 -10.50 1.36
CA PHE A 16 -5.97 -10.48 2.61
C PHE A 16 -5.87 -9.09 3.24
N SER A 17 -5.75 -8.02 2.43
CA SER A 17 -5.71 -6.65 2.94
C SER A 17 -6.97 -6.27 3.74
N LYS A 18 -8.14 -6.73 3.30
CA LYS A 18 -9.42 -6.52 3.99
C LYS A 18 -9.51 -7.32 5.28
N LEU A 19 -8.93 -8.52 5.31
CA LEU A 19 -8.80 -9.29 6.54
C LEU A 19 -7.96 -8.55 7.59
N ILE A 20 -6.83 -7.94 7.17
CA ILE A 20 -5.99 -7.13 8.07
C ILE A 20 -6.76 -5.91 8.60
N ASP A 21 -7.52 -5.23 7.74
CA ASP A 21 -8.36 -4.09 8.17
C ASP A 21 -9.37 -4.52 9.25
N ARG A 22 -10.03 -5.68 9.06
CA ARG A 22 -10.95 -6.25 10.07
C ARG A 22 -10.24 -6.66 11.35
N PHE A 23 -9.04 -7.24 11.25
CA PHE A 23 -8.23 -7.59 12.42
C PHE A 23 -7.92 -6.36 13.27
N VAL A 24 -7.46 -5.28 12.66
CA VAL A 24 -7.15 -4.03 13.37
C VAL A 24 -8.40 -3.41 14.00
N GLN A 25 -9.54 -3.46 13.32
CA GLN A 25 -10.82 -3.00 13.88
C GLN A 25 -11.20 -3.82 15.13
N ASN A 26 -11.16 -5.15 15.05
CA ASN A 26 -11.48 -6.03 16.17
C ASN A 26 -10.49 -5.86 17.32
N LEU A 27 -9.20 -5.74 17.00
CA LEU A 27 -8.16 -5.48 17.99
C LEU A 27 -8.41 -4.19 18.76
N ARG A 28 -8.80 -3.10 18.07
CA ARG A 28 -9.13 -1.82 18.73
C ARG A 28 -10.38 -1.90 19.59
N ARG A 29 -11.39 -2.65 19.15
CA ARG A 29 -12.62 -2.88 19.93
C ARG A 29 -12.33 -3.61 21.23
N VAL A 30 -11.53 -4.68 21.17
CA VAL A 30 -11.15 -5.45 22.37
C VAL A 30 -10.20 -4.67 23.27
N ALA A 31 -9.21 -3.98 22.68
CA ALA A 31 -8.24 -3.21 23.45
C ALA A 31 -8.84 -1.96 24.11
N GLY A 32 -9.92 -1.40 23.57
CA GLY A 32 -10.54 -0.18 24.08
C GLY A 32 -9.77 1.12 23.76
N PHE A 33 -8.76 1.06 22.91
CA PHE A 33 -7.99 2.23 22.48
C PHE A 33 -7.52 2.11 21.02
N ASP A 34 -7.09 3.25 20.47
CA ASP A 34 -6.52 3.33 19.13
C ASP A 34 -5.11 2.69 19.07
N VAL A 35 -5.10 1.37 18.90
CA VAL A 35 -3.86 0.60 18.77
C VAL A 35 -2.99 1.18 17.65
N GLN A 36 -1.80 1.61 18.04
CA GLN A 36 -0.75 2.05 17.13
C GLN A 36 -0.01 0.82 16.63
N TYR A 37 0.23 0.74 15.33
CA TYR A 37 0.95 -0.39 14.76
C TYR A 37 1.81 0.00 13.57
N PHE A 38 2.85 -0.80 13.37
CA PHE A 38 3.61 -0.91 12.15
C PHE A 38 3.52 -2.36 11.69
N ALA A 39 3.13 -2.59 10.44
CA ALA A 39 2.96 -3.92 9.90
C ALA A 39 3.53 -4.05 8.50
N THR A 40 3.96 -5.27 8.17
CA THR A 40 4.43 -5.66 6.85
C THR A 40 3.74 -6.95 6.41
N VAL A 41 3.51 -7.07 5.11
CA VAL A 41 2.98 -8.30 4.49
C VAL A 41 4.07 -8.98 3.68
N GLU A 42 4.26 -10.27 3.94
CA GLU A 42 5.26 -11.13 3.28
C GLU A 42 4.61 -12.46 2.87
N PRO A 43 4.87 -12.99 1.67
CA PRO A 43 4.55 -14.38 1.34
C PRO A 43 5.47 -15.34 2.08
N GLN A 44 4.91 -16.37 2.69
CA GLN A 44 5.68 -17.46 3.30
C GLN A 44 5.51 -18.74 2.47
N ARG A 45 5.61 -19.91 3.12
CA ARG A 45 5.45 -21.22 2.50
C ARG A 45 4.23 -21.25 1.56
N ARG A 46 4.45 -21.72 0.32
CA ARG A 46 3.45 -21.77 -0.77
C ARG A 46 2.90 -20.39 -1.19
N LEU A 47 3.64 -19.33 -0.89
CA LEU A 47 3.30 -17.94 -1.23
C LEU A 47 2.05 -17.39 -0.53
N ALA A 48 1.57 -18.06 0.53
CA ALA A 48 0.45 -17.54 1.31
C ALA A 48 0.86 -16.23 2.01
N PRO A 49 0.02 -15.19 1.98
CA PRO A 49 0.35 -13.90 2.58
C PRO A 49 0.35 -14.00 4.12
N HIS A 50 1.36 -13.42 4.75
CA HIS A 50 1.53 -13.39 6.20
C HIS A 50 1.66 -11.95 6.68
N LEU A 51 1.04 -11.68 7.83
CA LEU A 51 1.09 -10.40 8.50
C LEU A 51 2.14 -10.43 9.62
N HIS A 52 3.13 -9.56 9.52
CA HIS A 52 4.03 -9.24 10.62
C HIS A 52 3.66 -7.87 11.18
N MET A 53 3.27 -7.79 12.45
CA MET A 53 2.77 -6.56 13.06
C MET A 53 3.44 -6.31 14.41
N ALA A 54 4.06 -5.14 14.56
CA ALA A 54 4.38 -4.59 15.87
C ALA A 54 3.22 -3.69 16.30
N THR A 55 2.66 -3.99 17.47
CA THR A 55 1.61 -3.19 18.12
C THR A 55 2.18 -2.50 19.35
N ARG A 56 1.83 -1.25 19.58
CA ARG A 56 2.16 -0.54 20.82
C ARG A 56 1.08 -0.78 21.87
N GLY A 57 1.52 -1.08 23.08
CA GLY A 57 0.66 -1.39 24.22
C GLY A 57 0.90 -2.79 24.73
N THR A 58 0.13 -3.16 25.75
CA THR A 58 0.13 -4.49 26.36
C THR A 58 -1.21 -5.16 26.09
N GLY A 59 -1.20 -6.45 25.78
CA GLY A 59 -2.40 -7.24 25.53
C GLY A 59 -2.13 -8.71 25.82
N PRO A 60 -3.07 -9.45 26.44
CA PRO A 60 -2.93 -10.87 26.64
C PRO A 60 -2.75 -11.63 25.32
N ARG A 61 -1.77 -12.52 25.25
CA ARG A 61 -1.53 -13.35 24.04
C ARG A 61 -2.72 -14.23 23.69
N ALA A 62 -3.47 -14.68 24.70
CA ALA A 62 -4.69 -15.46 24.50
C ALA A 62 -5.76 -14.67 23.76
N GLU A 63 -5.98 -13.41 24.13
CA GLU A 63 -6.93 -12.53 23.44
C GLU A 63 -6.49 -12.26 22.01
N LEU A 64 -5.20 -12.00 21.75
CA LEU A 64 -4.72 -11.83 20.38
C LEU A 64 -5.00 -13.05 19.49
N ARG A 65 -4.85 -14.26 20.04
CA ARG A 65 -5.19 -15.50 19.32
C ARG A 65 -6.69 -15.63 19.09
N GLN A 66 -7.52 -15.29 20.07
CA GLN A 66 -8.97 -15.29 19.94
C GLN A 66 -9.44 -14.28 18.89
N ILE A 67 -8.91 -13.05 18.91
CA ILE A 67 -9.21 -12.01 17.93
C ILE A 67 -8.84 -12.49 16.52
N ALA A 68 -7.64 -13.04 16.33
CA ALA A 68 -7.21 -13.56 15.04
C ALA A 68 -8.12 -14.71 14.56
N ALA A 69 -8.45 -15.67 15.44
CA ALA A 69 -9.32 -16.80 15.11
C ALA A 69 -10.76 -16.37 14.79
N ALA A 70 -11.28 -15.35 15.47
CA ALA A 70 -12.62 -14.81 15.24
C ALA A 70 -12.68 -13.84 14.04
N THR A 71 -11.54 -13.37 13.53
CA THR A 71 -11.52 -12.40 12.44
C THR A 71 -11.66 -13.11 11.10
N TYR A 72 -12.69 -12.72 10.36
CA TYR A 72 -12.92 -13.11 8.97
C TYR A 72 -13.36 -11.90 8.15
N HIS A 73 -13.27 -12.02 6.82
CA HIS A 73 -13.89 -11.09 5.90
C HIS A 73 -14.67 -11.87 4.84
N GLN A 74 -15.97 -11.59 4.76
CA GLN A 74 -16.85 -12.10 3.71
C GLN A 74 -16.81 -11.16 2.50
N VAL A 75 -16.76 -11.75 1.33
CA VAL A 75 -16.81 -11.08 0.03
C VAL A 75 -18.17 -11.37 -0.58
N TRP A 76 -19.10 -10.45 -0.38
CA TRP A 76 -20.45 -10.48 -0.95
C TRP A 76 -20.42 -9.89 -2.35
N TRP A 77 -19.91 -10.67 -3.28
CA TRP A 77 -19.87 -10.37 -4.71
C TRP A 77 -20.64 -11.46 -5.46
N PRO A 78 -21.02 -11.21 -6.71
CA PRO A 78 -21.62 -12.25 -7.54
C PRO A 78 -20.72 -13.49 -7.68
N PRO A 79 -21.28 -14.68 -7.92
CA PRO A 79 -20.51 -15.90 -8.08
C PRO A 79 -19.50 -15.82 -9.24
N ALA A 80 -18.29 -16.32 -8.99
CA ALA A 80 -17.20 -16.36 -9.98
C ALA A 80 -16.63 -17.78 -10.13
N ASP A 81 -17.48 -18.80 -9.98
CA ASP A 81 -17.05 -20.20 -9.97
C ASP A 81 -17.25 -20.93 -11.30
N THR A 82 -18.19 -20.45 -12.11
CA THR A 82 -18.54 -20.98 -13.42
C THR A 82 -18.10 -20.01 -14.51
N VAL A 83 -17.16 -20.45 -15.34
CA VAL A 83 -16.73 -19.69 -16.53
C VAL A 83 -17.84 -19.74 -17.57
N VAL A 84 -18.38 -18.58 -17.93
CA VAL A 84 -19.44 -18.43 -18.95
C VAL A 84 -18.82 -18.12 -20.31
N TYR A 85 -17.79 -17.27 -20.33
CA TYR A 85 -17.14 -16.80 -21.54
C TYR A 85 -15.64 -17.13 -21.53
N ASP A 86 -15.15 -17.76 -22.60
CA ASP A 86 -13.73 -18.11 -22.75
C ASP A 86 -13.29 -18.15 -24.22
N GLY A 87 -11.99 -18.07 -24.45
CA GLY A 87 -11.39 -18.19 -25.77
C GLY A 87 -11.92 -17.16 -26.76
N ALA A 88 -12.52 -17.63 -27.86
CA ALA A 88 -13.07 -16.77 -28.91
C ALA A 88 -14.49 -16.25 -28.60
N ASN A 89 -15.14 -16.77 -27.55
CA ASN A 89 -16.51 -16.40 -27.18
C ASN A 89 -16.48 -15.41 -26.01
N LEU A 90 -15.83 -14.25 -26.18
CA LEU A 90 -15.79 -13.20 -25.15
C LEU A 90 -16.90 -12.17 -25.39
N PRO A 91 -17.44 -11.54 -24.34
CA PRO A 91 -18.39 -10.45 -24.48
C PRO A 91 -17.81 -9.33 -25.33
N VAL A 92 -18.64 -8.77 -26.21
CA VAL A 92 -18.25 -7.71 -27.15
C VAL A 92 -18.80 -6.39 -26.65
N TRP A 93 -18.04 -5.32 -26.85
CA TRP A 93 -18.49 -3.97 -26.55
C TRP A 93 -19.43 -3.47 -27.65
N ASP A 94 -20.63 -3.07 -27.26
CA ASP A 94 -21.59 -2.35 -28.09
C ASP A 94 -21.35 -0.84 -27.92
N GLU A 95 -20.95 -0.16 -28.99
CA GLU A 95 -20.66 1.28 -28.97
C GLU A 95 -21.93 2.14 -28.86
N ASP A 96 -23.06 1.66 -29.36
CA ASP A 96 -24.32 2.41 -29.36
C ASP A 96 -24.99 2.35 -27.97
N ALA A 97 -25.00 1.15 -27.38
CA ALA A 97 -25.53 0.92 -26.04
C ALA A 97 -24.51 1.19 -24.93
N THR A 98 -23.23 1.42 -25.27
CA THR A 98 -22.11 1.63 -24.33
C THR A 98 -22.00 0.54 -23.26
N THR A 99 -22.16 -0.71 -23.69
CA THR A 99 -22.32 -1.86 -22.80
C THR A 99 -21.67 -3.12 -23.36
N TYR A 100 -21.52 -4.15 -22.53
CA TYR A 100 -21.08 -5.47 -23.01
C TYR A 100 -22.28 -6.36 -23.32
N VAL A 101 -22.23 -7.03 -24.47
CA VAL A 101 -23.24 -7.98 -24.94
C VAL A 101 -22.66 -9.38 -25.15
N ASP A 102 -23.50 -10.40 -25.04
CA ASP A 102 -23.17 -11.77 -25.44
C ASP A 102 -22.92 -11.79 -26.97
N PRO A 103 -21.77 -12.31 -27.43
CA PRO A 103 -21.40 -12.26 -28.86
C PRO A 103 -22.29 -13.13 -29.75
N ARG A 104 -23.03 -14.09 -29.18
CA ARG A 104 -23.90 -15.04 -29.90
C ARG A 104 -25.36 -14.61 -29.87
N THR A 105 -25.86 -14.11 -28.74
CA THR A 105 -27.28 -13.73 -28.60
C THR A 105 -27.52 -12.23 -28.82
N GLY A 106 -26.49 -11.39 -28.63
CA GLY A 106 -26.64 -9.94 -28.61
C GLY A 106 -27.32 -9.40 -27.35
N GLU A 107 -27.59 -10.26 -26.36
CA GLU A 107 -28.21 -9.85 -25.10
C GLU A 107 -27.19 -9.08 -24.25
N VAL A 108 -27.65 -8.00 -23.62
CA VAL A 108 -26.84 -7.20 -22.70
C VAL A 108 -26.52 -8.02 -21.45
N LEU A 109 -25.25 -8.04 -21.04
CA LEU A 109 -24.84 -8.70 -19.81
C LEU A 109 -25.43 -7.95 -18.59
N PRO A 110 -25.77 -8.63 -17.49
CA PRO A 110 -26.12 -7.96 -16.24
C PRO A 110 -25.04 -6.97 -15.80
N THR A 111 -25.47 -5.78 -15.41
CA THR A 111 -24.59 -4.79 -14.81
C THR A 111 -24.11 -5.24 -13.42
N TRP A 112 -23.07 -4.58 -12.91
CA TRP A 112 -22.57 -4.87 -11.57
C TRP A 112 -23.65 -4.68 -10.50
N ASP A 113 -24.44 -3.61 -10.59
CA ASP A 113 -25.48 -3.29 -9.62
C ASP A 113 -26.65 -4.29 -9.72
N GLU A 114 -27.09 -4.65 -10.93
CA GLU A 114 -28.11 -5.70 -11.11
C GLU A 114 -27.65 -7.06 -10.58
N ALA A 115 -26.35 -7.38 -10.72
CA ALA A 115 -25.80 -8.61 -10.17
C ALA A 115 -25.72 -8.60 -8.63
N LEU A 116 -25.56 -7.42 -8.01
CA LEU A 116 -25.67 -7.25 -6.57
C LEU A 116 -27.12 -7.28 -6.09
N ASP A 117 -28.04 -6.66 -6.82
CA ASP A 117 -29.49 -6.72 -6.52
C ASP A 117 -30.00 -8.15 -6.60
N ALA A 118 -29.55 -8.93 -7.60
CA ALA A 118 -29.88 -10.35 -7.71
C ALA A 118 -29.30 -11.17 -6.55
N LEU A 119 -28.09 -10.84 -6.08
CA LEU A 119 -27.48 -11.48 -4.90
C LEU A 119 -28.26 -11.14 -3.62
N ASP A 120 -28.68 -9.89 -3.44
CA ASP A 120 -29.44 -9.44 -2.27
C ASP A 120 -30.87 -10.01 -2.26
N ALA A 121 -31.45 -10.28 -3.43
CA ALA A 121 -32.76 -10.89 -3.58
C ALA A 121 -32.79 -12.42 -3.34
N ASP A 122 -31.62 -13.08 -3.40
CA ASP A 122 -31.51 -14.52 -3.17
C ASP A 122 -31.43 -14.83 -1.66
N PRO A 123 -32.46 -15.47 -1.07
CA PRO A 123 -32.49 -15.79 0.36
C PRO A 123 -31.42 -16.82 0.76
N ASP A 124 -30.90 -17.60 -0.18
CA ASP A 124 -29.90 -18.63 0.02
C ASP A 124 -28.50 -18.17 -0.41
N ALA A 125 -28.32 -16.87 -0.70
CA ALA A 125 -27.06 -16.30 -1.13
C ALA A 125 -25.92 -16.60 -0.14
N GLU A 126 -24.81 -17.12 -0.66
CA GLU A 126 -23.56 -17.29 0.07
C GLU A 126 -22.51 -16.29 -0.40
N PRO A 127 -21.59 -15.84 0.48
CA PRO A 127 -20.49 -14.98 0.06
C PRO A 127 -19.56 -15.73 -0.91
N MET A 128 -19.24 -15.13 -2.05
CA MET A 128 -18.29 -15.63 -3.06
C MET A 128 -16.97 -16.15 -2.45
N HIS A 129 -16.51 -15.50 -1.38
CA HIS A 129 -15.35 -15.96 -0.63
C HIS A 129 -15.40 -15.53 0.83
N VAL A 130 -14.85 -16.35 1.72
CA VAL A 130 -14.59 -15.96 3.10
C VAL A 130 -13.14 -16.20 3.47
N VAL A 131 -12.40 -15.11 3.63
CA VAL A 131 -10.99 -15.12 4.01
C VAL A 131 -10.85 -15.12 5.54
N ARG A 132 -9.93 -15.93 6.06
CA ARG A 132 -9.63 -16.11 7.49
C ARG A 132 -8.13 -16.23 7.71
N PHE A 133 -7.66 -15.93 8.92
CA PHE A 133 -6.30 -16.29 9.30
C PHE A 133 -6.16 -17.80 9.47
N GLY A 134 -4.96 -18.30 9.15
CA GLY A 134 -4.58 -19.66 9.54
C GLY A 134 -4.39 -19.80 11.06
N PRO A 135 -4.13 -21.01 11.55
CA PRO A 135 -3.99 -21.28 12.99
C PRO A 135 -2.71 -20.68 13.62
N GLN A 136 -1.77 -20.19 12.81
CA GLN A 136 -0.47 -19.73 13.27
C GLN A 136 -0.53 -18.27 13.72
N VAL A 137 -0.37 -18.06 15.04
CA VAL A 137 -0.23 -16.74 15.66
C VAL A 137 0.91 -16.77 16.68
N ASP A 138 2.03 -16.15 16.32
CA ASP A 138 3.20 -15.97 17.20
C ASP A 138 3.22 -14.54 17.77
N ALA A 139 2.65 -14.38 18.97
CA ALA A 139 2.59 -13.10 19.67
C ALA A 139 3.70 -13.00 20.74
N LYS A 140 4.61 -12.04 20.56
CA LYS A 140 5.73 -11.78 21.48
C LYS A 140 5.55 -10.41 22.15
N GLY A 141 5.64 -10.40 23.48
CA GLY A 141 5.79 -9.17 24.24
C GLY A 141 7.27 -8.80 24.29
N VAL A 142 7.61 -7.56 23.93
CA VAL A 142 8.99 -7.09 23.83
C VAL A 142 9.12 -5.78 24.58
N LEU A 143 10.12 -5.67 25.44
CA LEU A 143 10.38 -4.46 26.21
C LEU A 143 11.07 -3.41 25.33
N ALA A 144 10.60 -2.16 25.40
CA ALA A 144 11.22 -1.05 24.68
C ALA A 144 12.67 -0.84 25.12
N GLY A 145 13.56 -0.54 24.16
CA GLY A 145 15.00 -0.34 24.41
C GLY A 145 15.81 -1.63 24.65
N SER A 146 15.18 -2.80 24.57
CA SER A 146 15.91 -4.09 24.65
C SER A 146 16.51 -4.49 23.30
N ALA A 147 17.55 -5.33 23.34
CA ALA A 147 18.13 -5.93 22.14
C ALA A 147 17.10 -6.74 21.32
N ASP A 148 16.09 -7.30 21.99
CA ASP A 148 14.98 -7.98 21.34
C ASP A 148 14.06 -7.03 20.57
N ALA A 149 13.82 -5.82 21.08
CA ALA A 149 13.07 -4.79 20.35
C ALA A 149 13.79 -4.43 19.05
N ASP A 150 15.10 -4.21 19.12
CA ASP A 150 15.90 -3.88 17.95
C ASP A 150 15.90 -5.01 16.92
N ARG A 151 15.97 -6.27 17.38
CA ARG A 151 15.87 -7.44 16.50
C ARG A 151 14.50 -7.50 15.80
N CYS A 152 13.40 -7.29 16.53
CA CYS A 152 12.05 -7.27 15.97
C CYS A 152 11.86 -6.12 14.96
N VAL A 153 12.38 -4.92 15.26
CA VAL A 153 12.33 -3.77 14.34
C VAL A 153 13.13 -4.06 13.07
N ARG A 154 14.35 -4.61 13.18
CA ARG A 154 15.15 -5.03 12.01
C ARG A 154 14.40 -6.06 11.15
N TYR A 155 13.74 -7.03 11.78
CA TYR A 155 12.94 -8.02 11.06
C TYR A 155 11.78 -7.38 10.29
N LEU A 156 11.06 -6.44 10.90
CA LEU A 156 9.97 -5.71 10.22
C LEU A 156 10.50 -4.80 9.10
N ALA A 157 11.63 -4.13 9.32
CA ALA A 157 12.23 -3.23 8.34
C ALA A 157 12.83 -3.97 7.13
N LYS A 158 13.18 -5.25 7.26
CA LYS A 158 13.69 -6.13 6.18
C LYS A 158 12.82 -6.09 4.92
N TYR A 159 11.51 -5.86 5.09
CA TYR A 159 10.53 -5.92 4.00
C TYR A 159 10.17 -4.56 3.41
N LEU A 160 10.82 -3.49 3.85
CA LEU A 160 10.62 -2.15 3.27
C LEU A 160 11.14 -2.06 1.83
N THR A 161 12.14 -2.87 1.46
CA THR A 161 12.89 -2.72 0.19
C THR A 161 12.85 -3.95 -0.73
N LYS A 162 12.36 -5.10 -0.28
CA LYS A 162 12.29 -6.33 -1.10
C LYS A 162 10.94 -6.46 -1.77
N ASP A 163 10.80 -6.91 -3.01
CA ASP A 163 9.48 -7.17 -3.61
C ASP A 163 8.77 -8.42 -3.02
N ILE A 164 7.43 -8.50 -3.15
CA ILE A 164 6.64 -9.62 -2.60
C ILE A 164 7.09 -10.93 -3.25
N ALA A 165 7.19 -10.95 -4.58
CA ALA A 165 7.64 -12.12 -5.32
C ALA A 165 9.11 -12.49 -5.05
N GLU A 166 9.94 -11.53 -4.64
CA GLU A 166 11.36 -11.75 -4.30
C GLU A 166 11.57 -12.28 -2.88
N CYS A 167 10.50 -12.40 -2.07
CA CYS A 167 10.61 -12.94 -0.72
C CYS A 167 10.82 -14.47 -0.71
N HIS A 168 10.67 -15.16 -1.86
CA HIS A 168 10.82 -16.60 -1.98
C HIS A 168 11.74 -16.98 -3.15
N ALA A 169 12.83 -17.69 -2.86
CA ALA A 169 13.69 -18.27 -3.89
C ALA A 169 13.06 -19.55 -4.46
N VAL A 170 12.95 -19.64 -5.79
CA VAL A 170 12.51 -20.87 -6.46
C VAL A 170 13.74 -21.76 -6.67
N GLU A 171 13.81 -22.85 -5.91
CA GLU A 171 14.95 -23.78 -5.91
C GLU A 171 14.65 -25.09 -6.67
N THR A 172 13.37 -25.36 -6.93
CA THR A 172 12.91 -26.61 -7.56
C THR A 172 11.83 -26.37 -8.62
N ASP A 173 11.73 -27.27 -9.60
CA ASP A 173 10.67 -27.22 -10.62
C ASP A 173 9.26 -27.30 -10.02
N ALA A 174 9.12 -28.00 -8.89
CA ALA A 174 7.85 -28.09 -8.19
C ALA A 174 7.42 -26.73 -7.61
N GLN A 175 8.37 -25.94 -7.08
CA GLN A 175 8.12 -24.57 -6.65
C GLN A 175 7.84 -23.66 -7.84
N ALA A 176 8.59 -23.79 -8.94
CA ALA A 176 8.33 -23.02 -10.17
C ALA A 176 6.90 -23.24 -10.69
N ARG A 177 6.49 -24.51 -10.84
CA ARG A 177 5.11 -24.87 -11.22
C ARG A 177 4.07 -24.38 -10.24
N HIS A 178 4.39 -24.31 -8.95
CA HIS A 178 3.48 -23.77 -7.93
C HIS A 178 3.25 -22.28 -8.14
N VAL A 179 4.30 -21.51 -8.44
CA VAL A 179 4.18 -20.08 -8.74
C VAL A 179 3.36 -19.87 -10.00
N GLU A 180 3.64 -20.59 -11.09
CA GLU A 180 2.89 -20.46 -12.34
C GLU A 180 1.41 -20.76 -12.15
N ARG A 181 1.06 -21.84 -11.43
CA ARG A 181 -0.34 -22.18 -11.16
C ARG A 181 -1.06 -21.13 -10.31
N LEU A 182 -0.37 -20.51 -9.35
CA LEU A 182 -0.94 -19.44 -8.55
C LEU A 182 -1.16 -18.17 -9.40
N VAL A 183 -0.18 -17.80 -10.23
CA VAL A 183 -0.28 -16.65 -11.14
C VAL A 183 -1.39 -16.87 -12.16
N GLU A 184 -1.53 -18.07 -12.69
CA GLU A 184 -2.59 -18.42 -13.64
C GLU A 184 -3.98 -18.38 -12.99
N ALA A 185 -4.13 -18.86 -11.74
CA ALA A 185 -5.38 -18.68 -11.01
C ALA A 185 -5.67 -17.19 -10.77
N LEU A 186 -4.69 -16.43 -10.27
CA LEU A 186 -4.80 -15.00 -10.04
C LEU A 186 -5.18 -14.24 -11.31
N ARG A 187 -4.76 -14.69 -12.50
CA ARG A 187 -5.06 -14.04 -13.78
C ARG A 187 -6.55 -13.85 -13.99
N PHE A 188 -7.38 -14.83 -13.62
CA PHE A 188 -8.80 -14.85 -13.92
C PHE A 188 -9.73 -14.65 -12.71
N GLU A 189 -9.23 -14.67 -11.47
CA GLU A 189 -10.05 -14.33 -10.31
C GLU A 189 -10.37 -12.81 -10.28
N PRO A 190 -11.61 -12.38 -10.01
CA PRO A 190 -11.92 -10.95 -9.88
C PRO A 190 -11.21 -10.30 -8.68
N CYS A 191 -10.47 -9.21 -8.89
CA CYS A 191 -9.77 -8.52 -7.80
C CYS A 191 -10.56 -7.37 -7.14
N SER A 192 -11.60 -6.87 -7.83
CA SER A 192 -12.41 -5.71 -7.43
C SER A 192 -13.70 -5.65 -8.27
N PRO A 193 -14.70 -4.84 -7.89
CA PRO A 193 -15.90 -4.62 -8.71
C PRO A 193 -15.62 -4.18 -10.15
N ARG A 194 -14.52 -3.44 -10.35
CA ARG A 194 -14.09 -2.91 -11.66
C ARG A 194 -13.21 -3.86 -12.47
N CYS A 195 -13.06 -5.11 -12.02
CA CYS A 195 -12.12 -6.04 -12.62
C CYS A 195 -12.67 -6.57 -13.96
N ALA A 196 -11.89 -6.48 -15.04
CA ALA A 196 -12.25 -7.01 -16.36
C ALA A 196 -12.60 -8.52 -16.35
N ASN A 197 -12.18 -9.25 -15.32
CA ASN A 197 -12.48 -10.67 -15.18
C ASN A 197 -13.97 -10.95 -14.96
N TRP A 198 -14.79 -9.97 -14.53
CA TRP A 198 -16.24 -10.16 -14.44
C TRP A 198 -16.89 -10.56 -15.77
N LEU A 199 -16.34 -10.08 -16.89
CA LEU A 199 -16.80 -10.47 -18.23
C LEU A 199 -16.66 -11.98 -18.49
N ARG A 200 -15.69 -12.67 -17.85
CA ARG A 200 -15.53 -14.13 -17.92
C ARG A 200 -16.71 -14.86 -17.27
N TYR A 201 -17.30 -14.25 -16.26
CA TYR A 201 -18.38 -14.78 -15.43
C TYR A 201 -19.75 -14.21 -15.83
N GLY A 202 -19.79 -13.47 -16.95
CA GLY A 202 -21.02 -12.96 -17.54
C GLY A 202 -21.64 -11.77 -16.83
N ILE A 203 -20.82 -10.99 -16.12
CA ILE A 203 -21.24 -9.77 -15.44
C ILE A 203 -20.40 -8.61 -15.96
N GLN A 204 -21.01 -7.46 -16.16
CA GLN A 204 -20.26 -6.26 -16.48
C GLN A 204 -19.57 -5.73 -15.24
N PRO A 205 -18.26 -5.41 -15.30
CA PRO A 205 -17.59 -4.76 -14.18
C PRO A 205 -18.20 -3.39 -13.90
N ASP A 206 -18.10 -2.91 -12.65
CA ASP A 206 -18.46 -1.53 -12.30
C ASP A 206 -17.70 -0.55 -13.21
N ASN A 207 -18.43 0.37 -13.86
CA ASN A 207 -17.95 1.34 -14.83
C ASN A 207 -17.13 0.67 -15.97
N PRO A 208 -17.78 -0.16 -16.81
CA PRO A 208 -17.10 -0.91 -17.86
C PRO A 208 -16.56 0.04 -18.92
N LYS A 209 -15.50 -0.38 -19.62
CA LYS A 209 -14.88 0.41 -20.70
C LYS A 209 -14.65 -0.46 -21.92
N PRO A 210 -14.67 0.11 -23.14
CA PRO A 210 -14.31 -0.62 -24.34
C PRO A 210 -12.90 -1.21 -24.21
N GLY A 211 -12.74 -2.44 -24.71
CA GLY A 211 -11.47 -3.15 -24.72
C GLY A 211 -11.02 -3.76 -23.39
N MET A 212 -11.89 -3.84 -22.37
CA MET A 212 -11.64 -4.74 -21.23
C MET A 212 -11.68 -6.20 -21.69
N VAL A 213 -10.69 -6.98 -21.27
CA VAL A 213 -10.54 -8.40 -21.64
C VAL A 213 -10.23 -9.21 -20.38
N PRO A 214 -10.95 -10.33 -20.11
CA PRO A 214 -10.60 -11.25 -19.04
C PRO A 214 -9.14 -11.72 -19.10
N GLY A 215 -8.49 -11.77 -17.94
CA GLY A 215 -7.08 -12.16 -17.81
C GLY A 215 -6.08 -11.04 -18.06
N TYR A 216 -6.54 -9.82 -18.39
CA TYR A 216 -5.70 -8.65 -18.68
C TYR A 216 -6.07 -7.43 -17.82
N CYS A 217 -6.62 -7.65 -16.63
CA CYS A 217 -6.92 -6.56 -15.71
C CYS A 217 -5.64 -5.80 -15.31
N ARG A 218 -5.69 -4.46 -15.39
CA ARG A 218 -4.54 -3.57 -15.14
C ARG A 218 -4.17 -3.42 -13.65
N SER A 219 -4.97 -3.99 -12.75
CA SER A 219 -4.74 -3.92 -11.31
C SER A 219 -3.40 -4.54 -10.93
N LYS A 220 -2.74 -3.95 -9.92
CA LYS A 220 -1.51 -4.49 -9.34
C LYS A 220 -1.69 -5.92 -8.84
N ALA A 221 -2.90 -6.31 -8.41
CA ALA A 221 -3.19 -7.65 -7.89
C ALA A 221 -2.79 -8.77 -8.87
N HIS A 222 -2.95 -8.56 -10.18
CA HIS A 222 -2.68 -9.55 -11.21
C HIS A 222 -1.22 -9.58 -11.68
N ARG A 223 -0.38 -8.65 -11.21
CA ARG A 223 1.04 -8.68 -11.55
C ARG A 223 1.72 -9.75 -10.73
N ARG A 224 2.59 -10.53 -11.37
CA ARG A 224 3.40 -11.56 -10.74
C ARG A 224 4.13 -11.05 -9.50
N GLU A 225 4.68 -9.83 -9.57
CA GLU A 225 5.40 -9.16 -8.48
C GLU A 225 4.58 -8.98 -7.20
N HIS A 226 3.25 -8.99 -7.29
CA HIS A 226 2.35 -8.71 -6.18
C HIS A 226 1.60 -9.94 -5.66
N LEU A 227 1.59 -11.05 -6.41
CA LEU A 227 0.98 -12.33 -6.00
C LEU A 227 -0.42 -12.18 -5.39
N GLY A 228 -1.28 -11.37 -6.00
CA GLY A 228 -2.65 -11.11 -5.53
C GLY A 228 -2.77 -9.98 -4.51
N TYR A 229 -1.69 -9.58 -3.84
CA TYR A 229 -1.76 -8.53 -2.82
C TYR A 229 -1.59 -7.13 -3.44
N ALA A 230 -2.71 -6.53 -3.88
CA ALA A 230 -2.73 -5.16 -4.42
C ALA A 230 -2.59 -4.04 -3.36
N GLY A 231 -2.68 -4.39 -2.08
CA GLY A 231 -2.64 -3.46 -0.96
C GLY A 231 -1.26 -2.85 -0.71
N ARG A 232 -1.21 -1.88 0.19
CA ARG A 232 0.08 -1.40 0.72
C ARG A 232 0.70 -2.52 1.55
N ARG A 233 1.95 -2.86 1.24
CA ARG A 233 2.69 -3.89 1.99
C ARG A 233 3.09 -3.42 3.37
N VAL A 234 3.46 -2.15 3.45
CA VAL A 234 3.79 -1.46 4.69
C VAL A 234 2.52 -0.77 5.16
N LEU A 235 2.01 -1.21 6.29
CA LEU A 235 0.78 -0.73 6.91
C LEU A 235 1.16 -0.02 8.20
N VAL A 236 0.75 1.24 8.33
CA VAL A 236 1.00 2.04 9.51
C VAL A 236 -0.29 2.65 10.01
N SER A 237 -0.48 2.68 11.32
CA SER A 237 -1.68 3.28 11.94
C SER A 237 -1.80 4.79 11.74
N ARG A 238 -0.82 5.43 11.07
CA ARG A 238 -0.58 6.89 10.97
C ARG A 238 -0.35 7.60 12.30
N LYS A 239 -0.65 6.94 13.42
CA LYS A 239 -0.44 7.40 14.80
C LYS A 239 0.81 6.79 15.45
N TRP A 240 1.59 5.98 14.73
CA TRP A 240 2.76 5.27 15.25
C TRP A 240 3.81 6.19 15.90
N SER A 241 4.07 7.34 15.27
CA SER A 241 4.97 8.36 15.82
C SER A 241 4.28 9.31 16.80
N GLY A 242 2.95 9.33 16.83
CA GLY A 242 2.17 10.41 17.45
C GLY A 242 2.39 11.79 16.81
N LYS A 243 3.13 11.86 15.69
CA LYS A 243 3.58 13.09 15.03
C LYS A 243 2.78 13.37 13.77
N THR A 244 2.44 14.63 13.56
CA THR A 244 1.86 15.14 12.32
C THR A 244 2.92 15.21 11.22
N MET A 245 2.49 15.44 9.97
CA MET A 245 3.43 15.73 8.87
C MET A 245 4.25 16.99 9.11
N ALA A 246 3.72 17.97 9.86
CA ALA A 246 4.43 19.17 10.24
C ALA A 246 5.55 18.84 11.25
N ASP A 247 5.25 18.03 12.26
CA ASP A 247 6.24 17.57 13.25
C ASP A 247 7.37 16.80 12.58
N HIS A 248 7.05 15.92 11.62
CA HIS A 248 8.08 15.22 10.83
C HIS A 248 8.90 16.15 9.94
N LYS A 249 8.34 17.25 9.44
CA LYS A 249 9.10 18.28 8.71
C LYS A 249 10.03 19.03 9.67
N ALA A 250 9.54 19.38 10.87
CA ALA A 250 10.33 20.02 11.91
C ALA A 250 11.50 19.12 12.36
N ASP A 251 11.24 17.84 12.66
CA ASP A 251 12.29 16.87 13.01
C ASP A 251 13.39 16.77 11.95
N ARG A 252 12.99 16.67 10.67
CA ARG A 252 13.93 16.63 9.55
C ARG A 252 14.73 17.93 9.43
N LEU A 253 14.09 19.08 9.61
CA LEU A 253 14.76 20.37 9.60
C LEU A 253 15.76 20.47 10.75
N THR A 254 15.36 20.15 11.98
CA THR A 254 16.25 20.11 13.15
C THR A 254 17.43 19.18 12.91
N TRP A 255 17.20 17.98 12.36
CA TRP A 255 18.27 17.05 12.03
C TRP A 255 19.23 17.63 10.97
N VAL A 256 18.71 18.26 9.90
CA VAL A 256 19.55 18.91 8.87
C VAL A 256 20.36 20.06 9.45
N LEU A 257 19.73 20.95 10.23
CA LEU A 257 20.40 22.08 10.87
C LEU A 257 21.52 21.61 11.80
N ASN A 258 21.25 20.60 12.63
CA ASN A 258 22.26 19.98 13.48
C ASN A 258 23.40 19.34 12.67
N ALA A 259 23.08 18.63 11.58
CA ALA A 259 24.09 18.02 10.72
C ALA A 259 24.97 19.06 10.01
N LEU A 260 24.42 20.23 9.70
CA LEU A 260 25.13 21.36 9.11
C LEU A 260 25.82 22.25 10.16
N GLY A 261 25.69 21.95 11.46
CA GLY A 261 26.22 22.79 12.54
C GLY A 261 25.51 24.14 12.71
N VAL A 262 24.38 24.34 12.04
CA VAL A 262 23.63 25.60 12.08
C VAL A 262 22.74 25.60 13.32
N ARG A 263 23.07 26.46 14.28
CA ARG A 263 22.18 26.77 15.40
C ARG A 263 21.31 27.96 15.02
N PRO A 264 19.98 27.77 14.83
CA PRO A 264 19.10 28.90 14.57
C PRO A 264 19.16 29.86 15.77
N GLY A 265 19.80 31.02 15.58
CA GLY A 265 19.94 32.07 16.59
C GLY A 265 21.37 32.44 17.01
N GLU A 266 22.42 31.72 16.58
CA GLU A 266 23.81 32.02 17.01
C GLU A 266 24.75 32.57 15.93
N GLU A 267 24.26 32.91 14.73
CA GLU A 267 25.05 33.63 13.74
C GLU A 267 24.34 34.89 13.26
N GLY A 268 24.94 36.04 13.55
CA GLY A 268 24.80 37.27 12.77
C GLY A 268 23.48 38.02 12.96
N GLN A 269 23.55 39.11 13.70
CA GLN A 269 22.66 40.26 13.53
C GLN A 269 22.72 40.73 12.07
N ASP A 270 21.79 40.27 11.24
CA ASP A 270 21.28 41.03 10.10
C ASP A 270 19.76 40.87 10.11
N HIS A 271 19.10 41.93 10.57
CA HIS A 271 17.67 42.07 10.65
C HIS A 271 17.03 41.96 9.26
N ALA A 272 16.47 40.80 8.88
CA ALA A 272 15.33 40.69 7.93
C ALA A 272 14.88 39.25 7.57
N ALA A 273 15.07 38.22 8.39
CA ALA A 273 14.63 36.87 7.95
C ALA A 273 14.28 35.90 9.08
N GLN A 274 13.29 36.23 9.92
CA GLN A 274 12.65 35.25 10.80
C GLN A 274 11.16 35.58 10.96
N GLN A 275 10.41 35.34 9.88
CA GLN A 275 9.00 34.98 9.98
C GLN A 275 8.76 33.80 9.03
N PRO A 276 8.03 32.76 9.47
CA PRO A 276 7.50 31.78 8.53
C PRO A 276 6.66 32.55 7.50
N PRO A 277 6.68 32.22 6.19
CA PRO A 277 5.82 32.90 5.25
C PRO A 277 4.37 32.59 5.64
N ALA A 278 3.75 33.51 6.35
CA ALA A 278 2.31 33.59 6.45
C ALA A 278 1.81 33.75 5.01
N LEU A 279 0.87 32.90 4.61
CA LEU A 279 0.27 32.87 3.27
C LEU A 279 -0.67 34.06 3.04
N ALA A 280 -0.25 35.27 3.40
CA ALA A 280 -0.98 36.50 3.17
C ALA A 280 0.04 37.62 2.88
N SER A 281 -0.29 38.45 1.89
CA SER A 281 0.43 39.68 1.55
C SER A 281 0.82 40.43 2.82
N VAL A 282 2.12 40.53 3.09
CA VAL A 282 2.63 41.29 4.23
C VAL A 282 2.97 42.68 3.69
N ALA A 283 2.12 43.66 4.00
CA ALA A 283 2.41 45.06 3.71
C ALA A 283 3.54 45.51 4.65
N SER A 284 4.73 45.78 4.09
CA SER A 284 5.87 46.31 4.82
C SER A 284 6.19 47.69 4.25
N GLY A 285 5.60 48.73 4.85
CA GLY A 285 5.74 50.11 4.37
C GLY A 285 5.09 50.34 3.00
N ASN A 286 5.76 51.11 2.12
CA ASN A 286 5.26 51.47 0.78
C ASN A 286 5.31 50.33 -0.25
N HIS A 287 5.65 49.11 0.17
CA HIS A 287 5.75 47.95 -0.72
C HIS A 287 4.72 46.91 -0.31
N ALA A 288 3.90 46.51 -1.28
CA ALA A 288 3.00 45.38 -1.15
C ALA A 288 3.68 44.17 -1.82
N TRP A 289 3.94 43.14 -1.03
CA TRP A 289 4.42 41.86 -1.57
C TRP A 289 3.20 41.01 -1.97
N GLU A 290 3.21 40.51 -3.19
CA GLU A 290 2.22 39.57 -3.72
C GLU A 290 2.87 38.29 -4.24
N LEU A 291 2.10 37.20 -4.26
CA LEU A 291 2.54 35.94 -4.84
C LEU A 291 2.61 36.07 -6.35
N ALA A 292 3.83 35.99 -6.89
CA ALA A 292 4.07 36.05 -8.32
C ALA A 292 3.30 34.93 -9.05
N ARG A 293 2.46 35.31 -10.00
CA ARG A 293 1.67 34.41 -10.83
C ARG A 293 2.55 33.85 -11.95
N PRO A 294 2.27 32.63 -12.44
CA PRO A 294 3.00 32.06 -13.57
C PRO A 294 2.98 32.90 -14.85
N THR A 295 2.06 33.86 -14.95
CA THR A 295 1.85 34.76 -16.08
C THR A 295 2.52 36.12 -15.91
N ASP A 296 3.12 36.41 -14.77
CA ASP A 296 3.74 37.72 -14.53
C ASP A 296 5.01 37.85 -15.37
N PRO A 297 5.26 39.04 -15.96
CA PRO A 297 6.37 39.25 -16.89
C PRO A 297 7.76 39.00 -16.27
N ASP A 298 7.86 39.20 -14.95
CA ASP A 298 9.11 39.00 -14.20
C ASP A 298 9.31 37.55 -13.72
N VAL A 299 8.35 36.66 -14.00
CA VAL A 299 8.43 35.24 -13.65
C VAL A 299 9.01 34.44 -14.82
N PRO A 300 10.19 33.81 -14.67
CA PRO A 300 10.79 33.04 -15.75
C PRO A 300 9.90 31.88 -16.23
N PRO A 301 10.06 31.43 -17.50
CA PRO A 301 9.37 30.27 -18.03
C PRO A 301 9.46 29.04 -17.11
N ARG A 302 8.47 28.15 -17.22
CA ARG A 302 8.33 27.00 -16.30
C ARG A 302 9.58 26.13 -16.31
N GLU A 303 10.18 25.94 -17.48
CA GLU A 303 11.38 25.15 -17.72
C GLU A 303 12.56 25.70 -16.93
N HIS A 304 12.75 27.03 -16.94
CA HIS A 304 13.83 27.70 -16.22
C HIS A 304 13.65 27.59 -14.70
N ARG A 305 12.40 27.73 -14.21
CA ARG A 305 12.08 27.57 -12.78
C ARG A 305 12.29 26.13 -12.32
N LEU A 306 11.91 25.14 -13.15
CA LEU A 306 12.17 23.73 -12.87
C LEU A 306 13.66 23.44 -12.82
N LEU A 307 14.45 23.92 -13.80
CA LEU A 307 15.91 23.74 -13.81
C LEU A 307 16.58 24.40 -12.60
N ARG A 308 16.15 25.61 -12.21
CA ARG A 308 16.63 26.28 -11.00
C ARG A 308 16.31 25.47 -9.75
N ALA A 309 15.06 25.01 -9.60
CA ALA A 309 14.65 24.19 -8.46
C ALA A 309 15.42 22.86 -8.38
N VAL A 310 15.72 22.22 -9.53
CA VAL A 310 16.57 21.04 -9.61
C VAL A 310 18.00 21.38 -9.20
N GLY A 311 18.58 22.48 -9.70
CA GLY A 311 19.92 22.94 -9.32
C GLY A 311 20.05 23.22 -7.82
N GLU A 312 19.06 23.90 -7.24
CA GLU A 312 18.98 24.13 -5.79
C GLU A 312 18.83 22.83 -4.99
N ALA A 313 18.07 21.86 -5.49
CA ALA A 313 17.93 20.56 -4.86
C ALA A 313 19.25 19.76 -4.88
N LEU A 314 19.95 19.76 -6.03
CA LEU A 314 21.27 19.12 -6.18
C LEU A 314 22.32 19.78 -5.28
N LYS A 315 22.37 21.12 -5.24
CA LYS A 315 23.27 21.88 -4.37
C LYS A 315 23.03 21.55 -2.90
N ARG A 316 21.78 21.56 -2.44
CA ARG A 316 21.41 21.18 -1.07
C ARG A 316 21.79 19.74 -0.75
N ARG A 317 21.63 18.82 -1.70
CA ARG A 317 22.02 17.42 -1.53
C ARG A 317 23.53 17.27 -1.36
N ALA A 318 24.31 17.93 -2.23
CA ALA A 318 25.77 17.91 -2.15
C ALA A 318 26.29 18.48 -0.82
N GLN A 319 25.70 19.59 -0.34
CA GLN A 319 26.03 20.16 0.97
C GLN A 319 25.75 19.20 2.13
N LEU A 320 24.61 18.49 2.09
CA LEU A 320 24.27 17.50 3.10
C LEU A 320 25.21 16.29 3.07
N ASP A 321 25.54 15.81 1.87
CA ASP A 321 26.43 14.65 1.71
C ASP A 321 27.87 14.99 2.14
N ALA A 322 28.35 16.21 1.89
CA ALA A 322 29.63 16.71 2.42
C ALA A 322 29.63 16.80 3.96
N ALA A 323 28.57 17.36 4.57
CA ALA A 323 28.46 17.46 6.03
C ALA A 323 28.44 16.07 6.71
N ARG A 324 27.82 15.07 6.08
CA ARG A 324 27.85 13.68 6.55
C ARG A 324 29.26 13.07 6.51
N GLN A 325 30.05 13.40 5.50
CA GLN A 325 31.44 12.92 5.37
C GLN A 325 32.35 13.56 6.43
N SER A 326 32.18 14.85 6.70
CA SER A 326 32.95 15.55 7.76
C SER A 326 32.67 15.01 9.16
N GLY A 327 31.42 14.61 9.45
CA GLY A 327 31.08 13.96 10.73
C GLY A 327 31.68 12.55 10.91
N LEU A 328 31.96 11.83 9.82
CA LEU A 328 32.67 10.54 9.84
C LEU A 328 34.18 10.72 9.98
N SER A 329 34.74 11.84 9.50
CA SER A 329 36.16 12.17 9.65
C SER A 329 36.54 12.60 11.07
N ALA A 330 35.60 13.18 11.84
CA ALA A 330 35.85 13.62 13.21
C ALA A 330 35.81 12.49 14.27
N SER A 331 35.50 11.25 13.87
CA SER A 331 35.46 10.08 14.78
C SER A 331 36.69 9.17 14.68
N SER A 332 37.72 9.52 13.90
CA SER A 332 38.95 8.73 13.76
C SER A 332 40.19 9.25 14.51
N GLU A 333 40.13 10.38 15.22
CA GLU A 333 41.26 10.88 16.03
C GLU A 333 40.91 10.89 17.52
N GLY A 334 41.09 9.73 18.15
CA GLY A 334 40.85 9.56 19.58
C GLY A 334 41.35 8.22 20.13
N ARG A 335 42.47 7.72 19.62
CA ARG A 335 43.21 6.59 20.22
C ARG A 335 44.68 6.64 19.82
N ALA A 336 45.43 7.50 20.48
CA ALA A 336 46.89 7.39 20.58
C ALA A 336 47.38 8.20 21.80
N ALA A 337 47.49 7.50 22.93
CA ALA A 337 48.50 7.62 24.00
C ALA A 337 48.00 6.82 25.21
#